data_AF-W9VPC3-F1
#
_entry.id   AF-W9VPC3-F1
#
_cell.length_a   1.000
_cell.length_b   1.000
_cell.length_c   1.000
_cell.angle_alpha   90.00
_cell.angle_beta   90.00
_cell.angle_gamma   90.00
#
_symmetry.space_group_name_H-M   'P 1'
#
loop_
_entity.id
_entity.type
_entity.pdbx_description
1 polymer ?
#
loop_
_entity_poly.entity_id
_entity_poly.type
_entity_poly.pdbx_seq_one_letter_code
_entity_poly.pdbx_strand_id
1 'polypeptide(L)'
;MFIHLRPDSPCKAPALSLSTTPRRVLFDTGADFNLISHGARTELDLSQQPYHSRVRSIGGFTELKSAVVLQWHFRSHASRPSQPPTFYRSSFYVLPAESNAKFDCILGRPWIEENWTEFIALVELNRKRDTE
;
A
#
# COMPACT_ATOMS: atom_id res chain seq x y z
N MET A 1 -3.94 1.44 5.90
CA MET A 1 -3.11 2.29 5.01
C MET A 1 -4.01 3.33 4.36
N PHE A 2 -3.60 4.59 4.24
CA PHE A 2 -4.38 5.65 3.58
C PHE A 2 -3.70 6.06 2.28
N ILE A 3 -4.31 5.70 1.15
CA ILE A 3 -3.77 5.97 -0.19
C ILE A 3 -4.22 7.34 -0.68
N HIS A 4 -3.31 8.12 -1.26
CA HIS A 4 -3.57 9.42 -1.87
C HIS A 4 -4.00 9.25 -3.33
N LEU A 5 -5.14 9.86 -3.71
CA LEU A 5 -5.77 9.64 -5.02
C LEU A 5 -5.17 10.47 -6.19
N ARG A 6 -4.35 11.50 -5.91
CA ARG A 6 -3.73 12.37 -6.93
C ARG A 6 -2.42 12.99 -6.44
N PRO A 7 -1.29 12.27 -6.47
CA PRO A 7 -0.02 12.82 -6.00
C PRO A 7 0.58 13.88 -6.94
N ASP A 8 0.22 13.88 -8.23
CA ASP A 8 0.97 14.59 -9.28
C ASP A 8 0.19 15.72 -9.99
N SER A 9 -0.84 16.35 -9.38
CA SER A 9 -1.52 17.50 -10.01
C SER A 9 -0.71 18.80 -9.89
N PRO A 10 -0.19 19.39 -10.98
CA PRO A 10 0.65 20.60 -10.95
C PRO A 10 -0.20 21.88 -10.97
N CYS A 11 -1.28 21.95 -10.19
CA CYS A 11 -2.14 23.13 -10.14
C CYS A 11 -1.91 23.91 -8.85
N LYS A 12 -1.31 25.09 -9.02
CA LYS A 12 -1.32 26.23 -8.08
C LYS A 12 -2.77 26.52 -7.66
N ALA A 13 -3.24 25.92 -6.58
CA ALA A 13 -4.47 26.30 -5.89
C ALA A 13 -4.31 26.01 -4.39
N PRO A 14 -4.86 26.85 -3.51
CA PRO A 14 -4.67 26.72 -2.07
C PRO A 14 -5.34 25.43 -1.58
N ALA A 15 -4.55 24.57 -0.94
CA ALA A 15 -4.98 23.42 -0.13
C ALA A 15 -6.20 22.64 -0.68
N LEU A 16 -6.09 22.06 -1.89
CA LEU A 16 -6.92 20.90 -2.20
C LEU A 16 -6.56 19.82 -1.19
N SER A 17 -7.49 19.48 -0.30
CA SER A 17 -7.35 18.34 0.58
C SER A 17 -6.95 17.14 -0.26
N LEU A 18 -5.75 16.60 -0.01
CA LEU A 18 -5.34 15.33 -0.59
C LEU A 18 -6.40 14.31 -0.17
N SER A 19 -7.29 13.97 -1.11
CA SER A 19 -8.32 12.99 -0.84
C SER A 19 -7.64 11.64 -0.64
N THR A 20 -7.85 11.06 0.53
CA THR A 20 -7.28 9.77 0.90
C THR A 20 -8.38 8.74 1.07
N THR A 21 -8.12 7.49 0.69
CA THR A 21 -9.02 6.38 0.95
C THR A 21 -8.36 5.33 1.85
N PRO A 22 -9.07 4.81 2.88
CA PRO A 22 -8.53 3.76 3.74
C PRO A 22 -8.52 2.42 3.00
N ARG A 23 -7.41 1.68 3.14
CA ARG A 23 -7.19 0.36 2.56
C ARG A 23 -6.69 -0.63 3.59
N ARG A 24 -7.18 -1.87 3.47
CA ARG A 24 -6.67 -3.01 4.24
C ARG A 24 -5.34 -3.44 3.65
N VAL A 25 -4.31 -3.43 4.49
CA VAL A 25 -2.96 -3.80 4.10
C VAL A 25 -2.49 -4.99 4.94
N LEU A 26 -1.84 -5.94 4.30
CA LEU A 26 -1.07 -6.99 4.96
C LEU A 26 0.41 -6.61 4.93
N PHE A 27 1.10 -6.73 6.06
CA PHE A 27 2.56 -6.71 6.11
C PHE A 27 3.05 -8.15 5.97
N ASP A 28 3.70 -8.48 4.86
CA ASP A 28 4.12 -9.84 4.52
C ASP A 28 5.63 -9.90 4.35
N THR A 29 6.31 -10.44 5.37
CA THR A 29 7.77 -10.63 5.34
C THR A 29 8.23 -11.68 4.34
N GLY A 30 7.32 -12.56 3.89
CA GLY A 30 7.57 -13.59 2.87
C GLY A 30 7.34 -13.12 1.44
N ALA A 31 6.73 -11.95 1.23
CA ALA A 31 6.51 -11.39 -0.10
C ALA A 31 7.74 -10.59 -0.56
N ASP A 32 8.30 -10.93 -1.72
CA ASP A 32 9.47 -10.24 -2.27
C ASP A 32 9.16 -8.87 -2.88
N PHE A 33 7.89 -8.47 -2.93
CA PHE A 33 7.42 -7.24 -3.56
C PHE A 33 6.08 -6.78 -2.97
N ASN A 34 5.74 -5.51 -3.24
CA ASN A 34 4.44 -4.97 -2.88
C ASN A 34 3.37 -5.35 -3.93
N LEU A 35 2.16 -5.64 -3.46
CA LEU A 35 1.03 -6.03 -4.32
C LEU A 35 -0.19 -5.16 -4.05
N ILE A 36 -0.96 -4.87 -5.10
CA ILE A 36 -2.29 -4.28 -5.01
C ILE A 36 -3.30 -5.21 -5.69
N SER A 37 -4.48 -5.37 -5.09
CA SER A 37 -5.56 -6.14 -5.72
C SER A 37 -6.10 -5.41 -6.95
N HIS A 38 -6.58 -6.17 -7.94
CA HIS A 38 -7.23 -5.60 -9.11
C HIS A 38 -8.41 -4.69 -8.73
N GLY A 39 -9.25 -5.15 -7.79
CA GLY A 39 -10.41 -4.39 -7.30
C GLY A 39 -10.02 -3.05 -6.70
N ALA A 40 -9.07 -3.03 -5.78
CA ALA A 40 -8.60 -1.80 -5.16
C ALA A 40 -7.99 -0.84 -6.20
N ARG A 41 -7.17 -1.36 -7.13
CA ARG A 41 -6.60 -0.55 -8.22
C ARG A 41 -7.70 0.07 -9.10
N THR A 42 -8.73 -0.69 -9.46
CA THR A 42 -9.85 -0.23 -10.29
C THR A 42 -10.68 0.83 -9.58
N GLU A 43 -10.98 0.68 -8.30
CA GLU A 43 -11.68 1.70 -7.51
C GLU A 43 -10.91 3.01 -7.38
N LEU A 44 -9.58 2.94 -7.37
CA LEU A 44 -8.70 4.11 -7.25
C LEU A 44 -8.49 4.84 -8.59
N ASP A 45 -8.95 4.27 -9.70
CA ASP A 45 -8.77 4.79 -11.07
C ASP A 45 -7.30 5.16 -11.38
N LEU A 46 -6.37 4.27 -11.00
CA LEU A 46 -4.93 4.52 -11.16
C LEU A 46 -4.44 4.17 -12.55
N SER A 47 -3.60 5.05 -13.11
CA SER A 47 -2.83 4.75 -14.31
C SER A 47 -1.83 3.62 -14.02
N GLN A 48 -1.74 2.69 -14.96
CA GLN A 48 -0.89 1.52 -14.84
C GLN A 48 0.24 1.55 -15.85
N GLN A 49 1.39 1.04 -15.44
CA GLN A 49 2.53 0.79 -16.32
C GLN A 49 2.50 -0.68 -16.74
N PRO A 50 2.74 -0.99 -18.03
CA PRO A 50 2.90 -2.37 -18.47
C PRO A 50 4.02 -3.05 -17.69
N TYR A 51 3.76 -4.29 -17.28
CA TYR A 51 4.74 -5.13 -16.62
C TYR A 51 4.54 -6.56 -17.11
N HIS A 52 5.58 -7.38 -17.14
CA HIS A 52 5.43 -8.78 -17.50
C HIS A 52 6.38 -9.62 -16.66
N SER A 53 5.81 -10.31 -15.67
CA SER A 53 6.55 -11.25 -14.85
C SER A 53 5.63 -12.35 -14.35
N ARG A 54 6.23 -13.37 -13.76
CA ARG A 54 5.54 -14.51 -13.19
C ARG A 54 6.02 -14.73 -11.77
N VAL A 55 5.07 -14.80 -10.86
CA VAL A 55 5.30 -15.01 -9.43
C VAL A 55 4.91 -16.43 -9.05
N ARG A 56 5.65 -17.01 -8.12
CA ARG A 56 5.32 -18.29 -7.48
C ARG A 56 4.80 -18.03 -6.08
N SER A 57 3.65 -18.61 -5.77
CA SER A 57 3.06 -18.66 -4.44
C SER A 57 2.80 -20.11 -4.04
N ILE A 58 2.22 -20.33 -2.87
CA ILE A 58 1.75 -21.65 -2.45
C ILE A 58 0.67 -22.21 -3.38
N GLY A 59 -0.16 -21.35 -3.98
CA GLY A 59 -1.22 -21.71 -4.91
C GLY A 59 -0.75 -21.98 -6.35
N GLY A 60 0.56 -21.98 -6.58
CA GLY A 60 1.15 -22.14 -7.91
C GLY A 60 1.65 -20.81 -8.47
N PHE A 61 1.53 -20.64 -9.78
CA PHE A 61 2.07 -19.47 -10.47
C PHE A 61 0.99 -18.46 -10.85
N THR A 62 1.34 -17.18 -10.77
CA THR A 62 0.47 -16.06 -11.13
C THR A 62 1.24 -15.12 -12.04
N GLU A 63 0.64 -14.71 -13.15
CA GLU A 63 1.20 -13.68 -14.03
C GLU A 63 0.88 -12.29 -13.49
N LEU A 64 1.87 -11.40 -13.51
CA LEU A 64 1.71 -9.99 -13.19
C LEU A 64 1.88 -9.18 -14.47
N LYS A 65 0.82 -8.46 -14.86
CA LYS A 65 0.72 -7.78 -16.17
C LYS A 65 0.86 -6.26 -16.08
N SER A 66 0.83 -5.71 -14.88
CA SER A 66 0.97 -4.27 -14.68
C SER A 66 1.47 -3.93 -13.28
N ALA A 67 1.94 -2.69 -13.16
CA ALA A 67 2.33 -2.07 -11.90
C ALA A 67 1.75 -0.66 -11.80
N VAL A 68 1.61 -0.17 -10.58
CA VAL A 68 1.20 1.21 -10.26
C VAL A 68 2.13 1.79 -9.21
N VAL A 69 2.28 3.11 -9.18
CA VAL A 69 2.98 3.81 -8.09
C VAL A 69 1.93 4.36 -7.14
N LEU A 70 2.03 3.99 -5.87
CA LEU A 70 1.14 4.48 -4.82
C LEU A 70 1.89 5.47 -3.94
N GLN A 71 1.15 6.49 -3.47
CA GLN A 71 1.57 7.33 -2.36
C GLN A 71 0.60 7.12 -1.19
N TRP A 72 1.13 6.88 0.00
CA TRP A 72 0.32 6.58 1.18
C TRP A 72 0.91 7.09 2.47
N HIS A 73 0.13 7.01 3.53
CA HIS A 73 0.58 7.15 4.90
C HIS A 73 -0.16 6.16 5.81
N PHE A 74 0.34 5.94 7.02
CA PHE A 74 -0.39 5.25 8.08
C PHE A 74 -1.10 6.26 8.99
N ARG A 75 -2.06 5.78 9.78
CA ARG A 75 -2.76 6.63 10.74
C ARG A 75 -1.73 7.20 11.71
N SER A 76 -1.65 8.53 11.83
CA SER A 76 -0.83 9.16 12.87
C SER A 76 -1.41 8.78 14.24
N HIS A 77 -0.57 8.27 15.13
CA HIS A 77 -0.95 8.00 16.51
C HIS A 77 -0.53 9.17 17.39
N ALA A 78 -1.49 9.67 18.18
CA ALA A 78 -1.47 10.92 18.91
C ALA A 78 -0.50 11.00 20.11
N SER A 79 0.67 10.35 20.07
CA SER A 79 1.72 10.60 21.07
C SER A 79 2.44 11.93 20.81
N ARG A 80 2.39 12.46 19.58
CA ARG A 80 2.81 13.83 19.22
C ARG A 80 1.93 14.42 18.11
N PRO A 81 0.85 15.15 18.45
CA PRO A 81 -0.08 15.73 17.47
C PRO A 81 0.54 16.77 16.53
N SER A 82 1.81 17.15 16.72
CA SER A 82 2.52 18.15 15.92
C SER A 82 3.38 17.59 14.79
N GLN A 83 3.55 16.26 14.67
CA GLN A 83 4.37 15.70 13.60
C GLN A 83 3.52 15.41 12.35
N PRO A 84 3.93 15.90 11.17
CA PRO A 84 3.25 15.56 9.93
C PRO A 84 3.34 14.05 9.69
N PRO A 85 2.33 13.44 9.05
CA PRO A 85 2.38 12.02 8.72
C PRO A 85 3.57 11.73 7.79
N THR A 86 4.27 10.64 8.05
CA THR A 86 5.28 10.14 7.13
C THR A 86 4.60 9.64 5.85
N PHE A 87 5.02 10.20 4.71
CA PHE A 87 4.53 9.81 3.40
C PHE A 87 5.47 8.80 2.76
N TYR A 88 4.89 7.73 2.23
CA TYR A 88 5.60 6.68 1.52
C TYR A 88 5.19 6.70 0.05
N ARG A 89 6.13 6.38 -0.84
CA ARG A 89 5.89 6.21 -2.27
C ARG A 89 6.67 5.01 -2.78
N SER A 90 5.99 4.08 -3.45
CA SER A 90 6.61 2.86 -3.99
C SER A 90 5.74 2.24 -5.07
N SER A 91 6.34 1.35 -5.85
CA SER A 91 5.68 0.55 -6.87
C SER A 91 4.95 -0.65 -6.26
N PHE A 92 3.78 -0.95 -6.79
CA PHE A 92 2.94 -2.09 -6.44
C PHE A 92 2.60 -2.84 -7.72
N TYR A 93 2.82 -4.15 -7.72
CA TYR A 93 2.37 -4.99 -8.82
C TYR A 93 0.91 -5.35 -8.67
N VAL A 94 0.18 -5.33 -9.78
CA VAL A 94 -1.26 -5.55 -9.79
C VAL A 94 -1.54 -7.04 -9.90
N LEU A 95 -2.26 -7.57 -8.90
CA LEU A 95 -2.77 -8.92 -8.96
C LEU A 95 -3.85 -9.05 -10.04
N PRO A 96 -3.97 -10.21 -10.71
CA PRO A 96 -5.02 -10.43 -11.71
C PRO A 96 -6.44 -10.30 -11.15
N ALA A 97 -7.42 -10.01 -12.02
CA ALA A 97 -8.81 -9.79 -11.60
C ALA A 97 -9.47 -11.04 -10.99
N GLU A 98 -9.04 -12.22 -11.44
CA GLU A 98 -9.44 -13.52 -10.95
C GLU A 98 -8.85 -13.86 -9.57
N SER A 99 -7.88 -13.08 -9.08
CA SER A 99 -7.38 -13.27 -7.72
C SER A 99 -8.45 -12.85 -6.71
N ASN A 100 -8.95 -13.80 -5.91
CA ASN A 100 -9.90 -13.52 -4.82
C ASN A 100 -9.17 -12.89 -3.62
N ALA A 101 -8.54 -11.74 -3.84
CA ALA A 101 -7.73 -11.04 -2.86
C ALA A 101 -8.58 -10.62 -1.65
N LYS A 102 -8.22 -11.16 -0.48
CA LYS A 102 -8.48 -10.51 0.82
C LYS A 102 -7.37 -9.46 0.94
N PHE A 103 -7.48 -8.35 1.64
CA PHE A 103 -6.50 -7.24 1.54
C PHE A 103 -6.46 -6.54 0.17
N ASP A 104 -6.45 -5.22 0.26
CA ASP A 104 -6.35 -4.34 -0.89
C ASP A 104 -4.88 -4.21 -1.32
N CYS A 105 -3.98 -4.25 -0.34
CA CYS A 105 -2.55 -4.13 -0.54
C CYS A 105 -1.77 -5.16 0.29
N ILE A 106 -0.61 -5.58 -0.21
CA ILE A 106 0.42 -6.28 0.54
C ILE A 106 1.69 -5.44 0.47
N LEU A 107 2.26 -5.14 1.63
CA LEU A 107 3.60 -4.56 1.74
C LEU A 107 4.57 -5.70 1.99
N GLY A 108 5.44 -5.91 1.00
CA GLY A 108 6.45 -6.96 1.04
C GLY A 108 7.72 -6.54 1.74
N ARG A 109 8.66 -7.47 1.74
CA ARG A 109 9.99 -7.35 2.33
C ARG A 109 10.75 -6.07 1.97
N PRO A 110 10.76 -5.58 0.70
CA PRO A 110 11.51 -4.37 0.36
C PRO A 110 11.09 -3.14 1.19
N TRP A 111 9.78 -2.93 1.36
CA TRP A 111 9.31 -1.82 2.19
C TRP A 111 9.59 -2.07 3.67
N ILE A 112 9.42 -3.31 4.14
CA ILE A 112 9.63 -3.68 5.56
C ILE A 112 11.09 -3.48 5.97
N GLU A 113 12.05 -3.92 5.16
CA GLU A 113 13.48 -3.80 5.45
C GLU A 113 13.92 -2.33 5.47
N GLU A 114 13.45 -1.51 4.53
CA GLU A 114 13.73 -0.07 4.48
C GLU A 114 13.11 0.69 5.67
N ASN A 115 12.00 0.18 6.24
CA ASN A 115 11.19 0.87 7.24
C ASN A 115 11.01 0.04 8.52
N TRP A 116 12.04 -0.69 8.94
CA TRP A 116 11.95 -1.68 10.03
C TRP A 116 11.37 -1.12 11.33
N THR A 117 11.84 0.05 11.77
CA THR A 117 11.34 0.70 13.00
C THR A 117 9.84 1.02 12.91
N GLU A 118 9.39 1.51 11.76
CA GLU A 118 7.98 1.81 11.53
C GLU A 118 7.15 0.52 11.49
N PHE A 119 7.64 -0.51 10.80
CA PHE A 119 6.98 -1.83 10.75
C PHE A 119 6.75 -2.39 12.16
N ILE A 120 7.77 -2.41 13.01
CA ILE A 120 7.66 -2.87 14.40
C ILE A 120 6.64 -2.03 15.17
N ALA A 121 6.68 -0.70 15.04
CA ALA A 121 5.73 0.18 15.71
C ALA A 121 4.27 -0.11 15.30
N LEU A 122 4.01 -0.35 14.00
CA LEU A 122 2.69 -0.66 13.46
C LEU A 122 2.21 -2.05 13.91
N VAL A 123 3.08 -3.05 13.99
CA VAL A 123 2.76 -4.39 14.48
C VAL A 123 2.38 -4.33 15.96
N GLU A 124 3.22 -3.73 16.80
CA GLU A 124 2.98 -3.63 18.25
C GLU A 124 1.72 -2.83 18.58
N LEU A 125 1.42 -1.81 17.78
CA LEU A 125 0.19 -1.05 17.90
C LEU A 125 -1.06 -1.90 17.61
N ASN A 126 -1.05 -2.72 16.55
CA ASN A 126 -2.19 -3.58 16.24
C ASN A 126 -2.39 -4.64 17.34
N ARG A 127 -1.31 -5.19 17.89
CA ARG A 127 -1.38 -6.14 19.02
C ARG A 127 -2.07 -5.54 20.25
N LYS A 128 -1.83 -4.26 20.56
CA LYS A 128 -2.47 -3.58 21.69
C LYS A 128 -3.98 -3.41 21.50
N ARG A 129 -4.44 -3.20 20.27
CA ARG A 129 -5.89 -3.12 19.97
C ARG A 129 -6.62 -4.45 20.16
N ASP A 130 -5.94 -5.58 19.99
CA ASP A 130 -6.56 -6.90 20.16
C ASP A 130 -6.70 -7.28 21.65
N THR A 131 -6.08 -6.52 22.56
CA THR A 131 -6.11 -6.74 24.02
C THR A 131 -7.02 -5.78 24.78
N GLU A 132 -7.65 -4.82 24.10
CA GLU A 132 -8.65 -3.88 24.63
C GLU A 132 -10.06 -4.28 24.19
#